data_AF-A0A820GHQ3-F1
#
_entry.id   AF-A0A820GHQ3-F1
#
_cell.length_a   1.000
_cell.length_b   1.000
_cell.length_c   1.000
_cell.angle_alpha   90.00
_cell.angle_beta   90.00
_cell.angle_gamma   90.00
#
_symmetry.space_group_name_H-M   'P 1'
#
loop_
_entity.id
_entity.type
_entity.pdbx_description
1 polymer ?
#
loop_
_entity_poly.entity_id
_entity_poly.type
_entity_poly.pdbx_seq_one_letter_code
_entity_poly.pdbx_strand_id
1 'polypeptide(L)' 'MLFLIFFSLFEESLNATRQDNPSRTVIIVAHRLSTIQSCDLICVLGPHGRLLESNKHAELMAHGTAYRRFVLDHM' A
#
# COMPACT_ATOMS: atom_id res chain seq x y z
N MET A 1 -13.17 -8.65 14.38
CA MET A 1 -14.43 -8.42 13.66
C MET A 1 -14.56 -6.97 13.15
N LEU A 2 -14.34 -5.93 13.96
CA LEU A 2 -14.37 -4.52 13.52
C LEU A 2 -13.34 -4.17 12.41
N PHE A 3 -12.15 -4.76 12.46
CA PHE A 3 -11.04 -4.49 11.53
C PHE A 3 -11.28 -4.98 10.09
N LEU A 4 -12.11 -6.02 9.93
CA LEU A 4 -12.48 -6.59 8.63
C LEU A 4 -13.55 -5.74 7.95
N ILE A 5 -14.50 -5.19 8.71
CA ILE A 5 -15.55 -4.31 8.19
C ILE A 5 -14.93 -3.04 7.61
N PHE A 6 -14.00 -2.41 8.35
CA PHE A 6 -13.32 -1.20 7.89
C PHE A 6 -12.40 -1.47 6.69
N PHE A 7 -11.82 -2.67 6.59
CA PHE A 7 -11.02 -3.07 5.43
C PHE A 7 -11.88 -3.22 4.18
N SER A 8 -12.98 -3.95 4.29
CA SER A 8 -13.87 -4.21 3.17
C SER A 8 -14.48 -2.93 2.62
N LEU A 9 -14.96 -2.04 3.51
CA LEU A 9 -15.53 -0.74 3.12
C LEU A 9 -14.49 0.16 2.43
N PHE A 10 -13.24 0.11 2.91
CA PHE A 10 -12.16 0.88 2.31
C PHE A 10 -11.79 0.37 0.91
N GLU A 11 -11.61 -0.94 0.75
CA GLU A 11 -11.32 -1.56 -0.55
C GLU A 11 -12.47 -1.35 -1.55
N GLU A 12 -13.73 -1.42 -1.09
CA GLU A 12 -14.90 -1.14 -1.91
C GLU A 12 -14.93 0.32 -2.39
N SER A 13 -14.65 1.28 -1.49
CA SER A 13 -14.54 2.70 -1.84
C SER A 13 -13.39 2.99 -2.83
N LEU A 14 -12.24 2.32 -2.65
CA LEU A 14 -11.13 2.43 -3.58
C LEU A 14 -11.49 1.89 -4.97
N ASN A 15 -12.14 0.74 -5.02
CA ASN A 15 -12.55 0.11 -6.27
C ASN A 15 -13.61 0.94 -6.99
N ALA A 16 -14.61 1.47 -6.29
CA ALA A 16 -15.58 2.40 -6.85
C ALA A 16 -14.90 3.64 -7.44
N THR A 17 -13.95 4.24 -6.71
CA THR A 17 -13.19 5.41 -7.17
C THR A 17 -12.36 5.12 -8.43
N ARG A 18 -11.77 3.92 -8.53
CA ARG A 18 -11.01 3.47 -9.71
C ARG A 18 -11.90 3.18 -10.91
N GLN A 19 -13.09 2.61 -10.71
CA GLN A 19 -14.01 2.23 -11.78
C GLN A 19 -14.73 3.44 -12.40
N ASP A 20 -15.13 4.43 -11.59
CA ASP A 20 -15.87 5.61 -12.07
C ASP A 20 -15.05 6.50 -12.99
N ASN A 21 -13.72 6.54 -12.82
CA ASN A 21 -12.84 7.31 -13.69
C ASN A 21 -11.40 6.78 -13.68
N PRO A 22 -10.97 6.03 -14.72
CA PRO A 22 -9.63 5.45 -14.79
C PRO A 22 -8.49 6.47 -14.88
N SER A 23 -8.78 7.76 -15.04
CA SER A 23 -7.78 8.85 -15.01
C SER A 23 -7.50 9.43 -13.61
N ARG A 24 -8.17 8.94 -12.56
CA ARG A 24 -7.94 9.42 -11.19
C ARG A 24 -6.69 8.80 -10.58
N THR A 25 -5.82 9.66 -10.03
CA THR A 25 -4.70 9.23 -9.19
C THR A 25 -5.15 9.18 -7.73
N VAL A 26 -4.92 8.05 -7.07
CA VAL A 26 -5.23 7.85 -5.64
C VAL A 26 -3.93 7.69 -4.88
N ILE A 27 -3.74 8.49 -3.82
CA ILE A 27 -2.60 8.40 -2.92
C ILE A 27 -3.11 7.93 -1.57
N ILE A 28 -2.51 6.86 -1.04
CA ILE A 28 -2.90 6.26 0.23
C ILE A 28 -1.69 6.27 1.17
N VAL A 29 -1.88 6.79 2.37
CA VAL A 29 -0.94 6.60 3.49
C VAL A 29 -1.51 5.47 4.35
N ALA A 30 -0.85 4.31 4.32
CA ALA A 30 -1.33 3.12 5.00
C ALA A 30 -0.24 2.53 5.91
N HIS A 31 -0.69 1.94 7.02
CA HIS A 31 0.11 1.08 7.88
C HIS A 31 -0.32 -0.39 7.77
N ARG A 32 -1.40 -0.67 7.04
CA ARG A 32 -1.94 -2.02 6.86
C ARG A 32 -1.30 -2.67 5.64
N LEU A 33 -0.64 -3.80 5.85
CA LEU A 33 0.01 -4.55 4.78
C LEU A 33 -0.96 -4.91 3.64
N SER A 34 -2.19 -5.30 3.98
CA SER A 34 -3.21 -5.69 2.99
C SER A 34 -3.55 -4.56 2.00
N THR A 35 -3.59 -3.32 2.46
CA THR A 35 -3.79 -2.13 1.62
C THR A 35 -2.55 -1.79 0.81
N ILE A 36 -1.37 -1.92 1.42
CA ILE A 36 -0.10 -1.59 0.75
C ILE A 36 0.17 -2.60 -0.40
N GLN A 37 -0.18 -3.87 -0.21
CA GLN A 37 0.02 -4.94 -1.20
C GLN A 37 -0.78 -4.74 -2.49
N SER A 38 -1.95 -4.09 -2.43
CA SER A 38 -2.83 -3.84 -3.59
C SER A 38 -2.50 -2.56 -4.36
N CYS A 39 -1.48 -1.81 -3.95
CA CYS A 39 -1.06 -0.57 -4.61
C CYS A 39 -0.25 -0.82 -5.88
N ASP A 40 -0.50 0.00 -6.91
CA ASP A 40 0.24 -0.03 -8.18
C ASP A 40 1.69 0.47 -8.04
N LEU A 41 1.91 1.37 -7.08
CA LEU A 41 3.21 1.91 -6.69
C LEU A 41 3.22 2.09 -5.17
N ILE A 42 4.26 1.55 -4.53
CA ILE A 42 4.50 1.69 -3.10
C ILE A 42 5.73 2.57 -2.91
N CYS A 43 5.63 3.60 -2.08
CA CYS A 43 6.74 4.46 -1.70
C CYS A 43 7.04 4.27 -0.21
N VAL A 44 8.24 3.79 0.12
CA VAL A 44 8.69 3.62 1.50
C VAL A 44 9.40 4.89 1.95
N LEU A 45 8.83 5.54 2.97
CA LEU A 45 9.38 6.75 3.56
C LEU A 45 10.13 6.42 4.85
N GLY A 46 11.39 6.86 4.91
CA GLY A 46 12.24 6.76 6.08
C GLY A 46 12.18 8.00 6.98
N PRO A 47 13.11 8.11 7.95
CA PRO A 47 13.22 9.27 8.81
C PRO A 47 13.27 10.58 8.03
N HIS A 48 12.58 11.60 8.55
CA HIS A 48 12.47 12.92 7.93
C HIS A 48 11.82 12.92 6.53
N GLY A 49 11.03 11.89 6.20
CA GLY A 49 10.29 11.81 4.93
C GLY A 49 11.15 11.48 3.72
N ARG A 50 12.39 10.98 3.93
CA ARG A 50 13.26 10.56 2.83
C ARG A 50 12.66 9.33 2.12
N LEU A 51 12.48 9.40 0.81
CA LEU A 51 12.14 8.23 0.00
C LEU A 51 13.30 7.24 0.02
N LEU A 52 13.06 6.03 0.53
CA LEU A 52 14.05 4.96 0.61
C LEU A 52 13.94 4.01 -0.58
N GLU A 53 12.71 3.58 -0.90
CA GLU A 53 12.43 2.60 -1.94
C GLU A 53 11.09 2.94 -2.60
N SER A 54 10.96 2.71 -3.90
CA SER A 54 9.67 2.83 -4.60
C SER A 54 9.54 1.80 -5.70
N ASN A 55 8.54 0.93 -5.60
CA ASN A 55 8.19 -0.01 -6.67
C ASN A 55 6.86 -0.73 -6.38
N LYS A 56 6.47 -1.69 -7.22
CA LYS A 56 5.39 -2.66 -6.96
C LYS A 56 5.76 -3.61 -5.82
N HIS A 57 4.73 -4.17 -5.16
CA HIS A 57 4.91 -5.13 -4.06
C HIS A 57 5.89 -6.26 -4.40
N ALA A 58 5.70 -6.93 -5.54
CA ALA A 58 6.53 -8.06 -5.94
C ALA A 58 8.01 -7.67 -6.12
N GLU A 59 8.27 -6.51 -6.73
CA GLU A 59 9.63 -6.02 -6.99
C GLU A 59 10.32 -5.60 -5.69
N LEU A 60 9.59 -4.94 -4.78
CA LEU A 60 10.09 -4.59 -3.45
C LEU A 60 10.33 -5.82 -2.56
N MET A 61 9.55 -6.90 -2.72
CA MET A 61 9.81 -8.15 -2.00
C MET A 61 11.06 -8.87 -2.53
N ALA A 62 11.30 -8.82 -3.83
CA ALA A 62 12.47 -9.44 -4.45
C ALA A 62 13.76 -8.67 -4.13
N HIS A 63 13.74 -7.35 -4.34
CA HIS A 63 14.93 -6.50 -4.34
C HIS A 63 15.01 -5.49 -3.18
N GLY A 64 13.87 -5.14 -2.57
CA GLY A 64 13.79 -4.14 -1.51
C GLY A 64 14.21 -4.69 -0.15
N THR A 65 14.90 -3.85 0.63
CA THR A 65 15.36 -4.14 1.99
C THR A 65 14.41 -3.55 3.03
N ALA A 66 14.07 -2.26 2.89
CA ALA A 66 13.23 -1.55 3.85
C ALA A 66 11.78 -2.05 3.79
N TYR A 67 11.23 -2.20 2.59
CA TYR A 67 9.88 -2.73 2.41
C TYR A 67 9.74 -4.16 2.93
N ARG A 68 10.65 -5.06 2.52
CA ARG A 68 10.64 -6.46 2.95
C ARG A 68 10.74 -6.61 4.46
N ARG A 69 11.57 -5.79 5.12
CA ARG A 69 11.64 -5.74 6.58
C ARG A 69 10.28 -5.38 7.19
N PHE A 70 9.65 -4.31 6.70
CA PHE A 70 8.31 -3.91 7.14
C PHE A 70 7.30 -5.05 6.99
N VAL A 71 7.29 -5.75 5.85
CA VAL A 71 6.40 -6.91 5.63
C VAL A 71 6.64 -7.99 6.68
N LEU A 72 7.88 -8.41 6.88
CA LEU A 72 8.24 -9.47 7.83
C LEU A 72 7.88 -9.13 9.27
N ASP A 73 7.96 -7.85 9.66
CA ASP A 73 7.60 -7.40 11.00
C ASP A 73 6.06 -7.35 11.22
N HIS A 74 5.24 -7.50 10.17
CA HIS A 74 3.77 -7.42 10.20
C HIS A 74 3.05 -8.70 9.69
N MET A 75 3.78 -9.82 9.55
CA MET A 75 3.22 -11.15 9.29
C MET A 75 2.89 -11.87 10.59
#